data_AF-A0A149VCC3-F1
#
_entry.id   AF-A0A149VCC3-F1
#
_cell.length_a   1.000
_cell.length_b   1.000
_cell.length_c   1.000
_cell.angle_alpha   90.00
_cell.angle_beta   90.00
_cell.angle_gamma   90.00
#
_symmetry.space_group_name_H-M   'P 1'
#
loop_
_entity.id
_entity.type
_entity.pdbx_description
1 polymer ?
#
loop_
_entity_poly.entity_id
_entity_poly.type
_entity_poly.pdbx_seq_one_letter_code
_entity_poly.pdbx_strand_id
1 'polypeptide(L)'
;MAAERNDAGGTMKTPGGIARCDLTTGRSAFCDGPYSGRAILPQEGAYHLCDVTLGTARFCYGLYTGRAVVRQERGGYARCDLTLGRITFCEGPYTGTAVIPQSAE
;
A
#
# COMPACT_ATOMS: atom_id res chain seq x y z
N MET A 1 -11.61 -25.62 35.55
CA MET A 1 -10.40 -24.81 35.77
C MET A 1 -9.99 -24.22 34.42
N ALA A 2 -9.80 -22.90 34.41
CA ALA A 2 -9.17 -22.03 33.42
C ALA A 2 -9.62 -22.09 31.95
N ALA A 3 -10.23 -20.97 31.51
CA ALA A 3 -10.27 -20.50 30.13
C ALA A 3 -8.94 -19.85 29.75
N GLU A 4 -8.53 -19.92 28.49
CA GLU A 4 -7.79 -18.85 27.81
C GLU A 4 -8.31 -18.68 26.37
N ARG A 5 -8.82 -17.48 26.11
CA ARG A 5 -9.18 -16.92 24.80
C ARG A 5 -7.98 -16.17 24.25
N ASN A 6 -7.99 -16.00 22.92
CA ASN A 6 -7.22 -15.06 22.10
C ASN A 6 -5.88 -15.60 21.56
N ASP A 7 -5.88 -15.95 20.28
CA ASP A 7 -5.09 -15.15 19.35
C ASP A 7 -5.90 -14.86 18.09
N ALA A 8 -5.88 -13.58 17.74
CA ALA A 8 -6.74 -12.95 16.76
C ALA A 8 -6.39 -13.40 15.34
N GLY A 9 -7.44 -13.53 14.51
CA GLY A 9 -7.40 -13.44 13.06
C GLY A 9 -6.16 -14.01 12.39
N GLY A 10 -6.20 -15.30 12.07
CA GLY A 10 -5.24 -15.92 11.16
C GLY A 10 -5.09 -15.06 9.91
N THR A 11 -4.00 -14.29 9.86
CA THR A 11 -3.63 -13.48 8.70
C THR A 11 -3.33 -14.46 7.59
N MET A 12 -4.32 -14.66 6.72
CA MET A 12 -4.14 -15.30 5.44
C MET A 12 -3.06 -14.50 4.70
N LYS A 13 -1.84 -15.02 4.73
CA LYS A 13 -0.72 -14.55 3.93
C LYS A 13 -1.02 -14.94 2.48
N THR A 14 -1.89 -14.18 1.82
CA THR A 14 -2.07 -14.27 0.38
C THR A 14 -0.85 -13.59 -0.26
N PRO A 15 -0.09 -14.26 -1.15
CA PRO A 15 1.01 -13.62 -1.85
C PRO A 15 0.40 -12.58 -2.80
N GLY A 16 0.71 -11.29 -2.60
CA GLY A 16 0.29 -10.20 -3.50
C GLY A 16 -1.04 -9.50 -3.15
N GLY A 17 -1.33 -9.25 -1.87
CA GLY A 17 -2.50 -8.44 -1.46
C GLY A 17 -2.17 -6.96 -1.27
N ILE A 18 -3.15 -6.07 -1.38
CA ILE A 18 -3.00 -4.65 -1.01
C ILE A 18 -3.43 -4.49 0.44
N ALA A 19 -2.58 -3.89 1.27
CA ALA A 19 -2.85 -3.69 2.70
C ALA A 19 -2.53 -2.26 3.10
N ARG A 20 -3.14 -1.84 4.22
CA ARG A 20 -2.81 -0.59 4.88
C ARG A 20 -1.71 -0.86 5.88
N CYS A 21 -0.57 -0.20 5.73
CA CYS A 21 0.60 -0.40 6.57
C CYS A 21 1.07 0.90 7.20
N ASP A 22 1.57 0.79 8.42
CA ASP A 22 2.32 1.84 9.08
C ASP A 22 3.77 1.79 8.64
N LEU A 23 4.22 2.92 8.10
CA LEU A 23 5.56 3.16 7.63
C LEU A 23 6.31 4.00 8.66
N THR A 24 7.51 3.58 9.01
CA THR A 24 8.45 4.37 9.83
C THR A 24 9.73 4.56 9.05
N THR A 25 10.08 5.81 8.76
CA THR A 25 11.28 6.15 7.99
C THR A 25 11.36 5.36 6.67
N GLY A 26 10.21 5.28 5.97
CA GLY A 26 10.09 4.61 4.69
C GLY A 26 10.09 3.08 4.75
N ARG A 27 10.00 2.46 5.92
CA ARG A 27 9.94 0.99 6.07
C ARG A 27 8.60 0.55 6.65
N SER A 28 8.01 -0.52 6.11
CA SER A 28 6.81 -1.14 6.68
C SER A 28 7.13 -1.78 8.01
N ALA A 29 6.50 -1.28 9.08
CA ALA A 29 6.62 -1.84 10.41
C ALA A 29 5.48 -2.83 10.70
N PHE A 30 4.25 -2.41 10.42
CA PHE A 30 3.04 -3.20 10.66
C PHE A 30 2.05 -3.01 9.51
N CYS A 31 1.38 -4.09 9.10
CA CYS A 31 0.34 -4.05 8.08
C CYS A 31 -0.94 -4.64 8.64
N ASP A 32 -2.03 -3.89 8.50
CA ASP A 32 -3.37 -4.37 8.80
C ASP A 32 -3.78 -5.51 7.85
N GLY A 33 -4.99 -6.02 8.08
CA GLY A 33 -5.66 -6.93 7.16
C GLY A 33 -5.89 -6.34 5.74
N PRO A 34 -6.50 -7.14 4.85
CA PRO A 34 -6.69 -6.77 3.46
C PRO A 34 -7.45 -5.45 3.31
N TYR A 35 -6.90 -4.53 2.52
CA TYR A 35 -7.47 -3.20 2.33
C TYR A 35 -8.72 -3.25 1.44
N SER A 36 -9.74 -2.44 1.74
CA SER A 36 -10.87 -2.18 0.86
C SER A 36 -11.14 -0.68 0.77
N GLY A 37 -11.32 -0.17 -0.44
CA GLY A 37 -11.42 1.26 -0.72
C GLY A 37 -10.52 1.66 -1.90
N ARG A 38 -10.23 2.96 -2.03
CA ARG A 38 -9.42 3.47 -3.14
C ARG A 38 -7.94 3.49 -2.79
N ALA A 39 -7.12 2.93 -3.66
CA ALA A 39 -5.66 2.91 -3.52
C ALA A 39 -4.98 3.43 -4.79
N ILE A 40 -3.78 3.98 -4.64
CA ILE A 40 -2.94 4.36 -5.77
C ILE A 40 -1.99 3.20 -6.06
N LEU A 41 -2.10 2.60 -7.24
CA LEU A 41 -1.35 1.40 -7.61
C LEU A 41 -0.54 1.64 -8.88
N PRO A 42 0.69 1.10 -8.96
CA PRO A 42 1.44 1.08 -10.20
C PRO A 42 0.80 0.06 -11.16
N GLN A 43 0.39 0.52 -12.34
CA GLN A 43 -0.15 -0.31 -13.42
C GLN A 43 0.44 0.17 -14.75
N GLU A 44 0.97 -0.76 -15.56
CA GLU A 44 1.51 -0.45 -16.90
C GLU A 44 2.57 0.67 -16.89
N GLY A 45 3.36 0.75 -15.82
CA GLY A 45 4.41 1.76 -15.66
C GLY A 45 3.93 3.15 -15.21
N ALA A 46 2.65 3.31 -14.88
CA ALA A 46 2.10 4.55 -14.35
C ALA A 46 1.18 4.31 -13.14
N TYR A 47 1.00 5.32 -12.30
CA TYR A 47 0.16 5.21 -11.11
C TYR A 47 -1.29 5.53 -11.43
N HIS A 48 -2.18 4.64 -11.01
CA HIS A 48 -3.61 4.73 -11.25
C HIS A 48 -4.37 4.72 -9.93
N LEU A 49 -5.50 5.42 -9.88
CA LEU A 49 -6.45 5.30 -8.79
C LEU A 49 -7.31 4.07 -9.03
N CYS A 50 -7.24 3.10 -8.14
CA CYS A 50 -7.96 1.84 -8.25
C CYS A 50 -8.85 1.57 -7.03
N ASP A 51 -10.03 1.00 -7.26
CA ASP A 51 -10.82 0.37 -6.22
C ASP A 51 -10.24 -0.99 -5.87
N VAL A 52 -10.03 -1.17 -4.57
CA VAL A 52 -9.53 -2.38 -3.96
C VAL A 52 -10.65 -2.98 -3.12
N THR A 53 -10.83 -4.28 -3.23
CA THR A 53 -11.77 -5.02 -2.39
C THR A 53 -11.05 -6.24 -1.85
N LEU A 54 -10.98 -6.34 -0.53
CA LEU A 54 -10.31 -7.43 0.19
C LEU A 54 -8.88 -7.65 -0.33
N GLY A 55 -8.13 -6.57 -0.47
CA GLY A 55 -6.73 -6.58 -0.90
C GLY A 55 -6.51 -6.87 -2.39
N THR A 56 -7.56 -6.96 -3.20
CA THR A 56 -7.45 -7.15 -4.66
C THR A 56 -7.92 -5.89 -5.40
N ALA A 57 -7.11 -5.38 -6.33
CA ALA A 57 -7.53 -4.32 -7.24
C ALA A 57 -8.60 -4.85 -8.21
N ARG A 58 -9.74 -4.16 -8.31
CA ARG A 58 -10.89 -4.57 -9.14
C ARG A 58 -11.07 -3.66 -10.35
N PHE A 59 -11.04 -2.35 -10.14
CA PHE A 59 -11.27 -1.37 -11.18
C PHE A 59 -10.31 -0.20 -11.03
N CYS A 60 -9.70 0.26 -12.12
CA CYS A 60 -8.78 1.40 -12.11
C CYS A 60 -9.35 2.52 -12.99
N TYR A 61 -9.59 3.68 -12.38
CA TYR A 61 -10.30 4.79 -12.99
C TYR A 61 -9.46 5.54 -14.04
N GLY A 62 -8.12 5.50 -13.91
CA GLY A 62 -7.20 6.21 -14.80
C GLY A 62 -5.97 6.73 -14.07
N LEU A 63 -5.16 7.49 -14.81
CA LEU A 63 -3.91 8.08 -14.31
C LEU A 63 -4.16 9.02 -13.14
N TYR A 64 -3.43 8.82 -12.05
CA TYR A 64 -3.56 9.62 -10.85
C TYR A 64 -2.67 10.88 -10.91
N THR A 65 -3.20 12.02 -10.45
CA THR A 65 -2.46 13.27 -10.25
C THR A 65 -2.67 13.74 -8.82
N GLY A 66 -1.59 14.06 -8.11
CA GLY A 66 -1.58 14.42 -6.70
C GLY A 66 -0.47 13.70 -5.94
N ARG A 67 -0.56 13.66 -4.61
CA ARG A 67 0.44 13.00 -3.76
C ARG A 67 0.07 11.55 -3.49
N ALA A 68 1.04 10.65 -3.56
CA ALA A 68 0.89 9.26 -3.15
C ALA A 68 2.16 8.74 -2.47
N VAL A 69 2.02 7.65 -1.73
CA VAL A 69 3.18 6.95 -1.14
C VAL A 69 3.64 5.88 -2.11
N VAL A 70 4.92 5.89 -2.42
CA VAL A 70 5.49 5.11 -3.52
C VAL A 70 6.70 4.34 -3.05
N ARG A 71 6.82 3.08 -3.51
CA ARG A 71 8.02 2.28 -3.26
C ARG A 71 9.15 2.76 -4.18
N GLN A 72 10.25 3.17 -3.58
CA GLN A 72 11.47 3.58 -4.25
C GLN A 72 12.30 2.36 -4.64
N GLU A 73 13.20 2.52 -5.61
CA GLU A 73 14.15 1.50 -6.08
C GLU A 73 14.94 0.83 -4.95
N ARG A 74 15.25 1.58 -3.87
CA ARG A 74 16.00 1.10 -2.70
C ARG A 74 15.15 0.34 -1.68
N GLY A 75 13.91 0.00 -2.02
CA GLY A 75 12.97 -0.75 -1.17
C GLY A 75 12.27 0.07 -0.08
N GLY A 76 12.60 1.35 0.07
CA GLY A 76 11.92 2.27 1.00
C GLY A 76 10.70 2.94 0.37
N TYR A 77 9.80 3.47 1.19
CA TYR A 77 8.63 4.22 0.78
C TYR A 77 8.84 5.73 0.99
N ALA A 78 8.48 6.52 -0.02
CA ALA A 78 8.53 7.97 0.00
C ALA A 78 7.18 8.56 -0.39
N ARG A 79 6.88 9.79 0.04
CA ARG A 79 5.72 10.52 -0.47
C ARG A 79 6.17 11.24 -1.73
N CYS A 80 5.53 10.95 -2.85
CA CYS A 80 5.85 11.57 -4.13
C CYS A 80 4.67 12.34 -4.68
N ASP A 81 4.97 13.41 -5.40
CA ASP A 81 4.04 14.09 -6.29
C ASP A 81 3.97 13.33 -7.62
N LEU A 82 2.75 13.14 -8.09
CA LEU A 82 2.44 12.47 -9.33
C LEU A 82 1.66 13.41 -10.23
N THR A 83 2.05 13.43 -11.51
CA THR A 83 1.34 14.13 -12.57
C THR A 83 1.07 13.13 -13.68
N LEU A 84 -0.21 12.92 -13.99
CA LEU A 84 -0.64 11.94 -15.01
C LEU A 84 0.00 10.56 -14.81
N GLY A 85 0.00 10.08 -13.56
CA GLY A 85 0.53 8.78 -13.19
C GLY A 85 2.05 8.65 -13.23
N ARG A 86 2.79 9.75 -13.43
CA ARG A 86 4.27 9.78 -13.39
C ARG A 86 4.75 10.48 -12.14
N ILE A 87 5.78 9.93 -11.51
CA ILE A 87 6.47 10.57 -10.39
C ILE A 87 7.21 11.80 -10.92
N THR A 88 6.97 12.96 -10.33
CA THR A 88 7.68 14.21 -10.66
C THR A 88 8.69 14.58 -9.58
N PHE A 89 8.34 14.38 -8.32
CA PHE A 89 9.18 14.70 -7.17
C PHE A 89 8.86 13.77 -6.00
N CYS A 90 9.85 13.47 -5.14
CA CYS A 90 9.67 12.66 -3.94
C CYS A 90 10.29 13.34 -2.72
N GLU A 91 9.54 13.38 -1.63
CA GLU A 91 9.93 13.94 -0.35
C GLU A 91 10.31 12.84 0.63
N GLY A 92 11.61 12.75 0.91
CA GLY A 92 12.18 12.02 2.06
C GLY A 92 11.69 10.57 2.25
N PRO A 93 12.06 9.94 3.37
CA PRO A 93 11.42 8.71 3.81
C PRO A 93 10.05 9.02 4.43
N TYR A 94 9.00 8.35 3.96
CA TYR A 94 7.65 8.57 4.48
C TYR A 94 7.45 7.91 5.85
N THR A 95 6.80 8.63 6.78
CA THR A 95 6.39 8.10 8.08
C THR A 95 4.90 8.35 8.28
N GLY A 96 4.18 7.32 8.71
CA GLY A 96 2.73 7.30 8.85
C GLY A 96 2.10 6.15 8.07
N THR A 97 0.78 6.14 7.99
CA THR A 97 0.03 5.05 7.35
C THR A 97 -0.04 5.24 5.83
N ALA A 98 0.10 4.15 5.07
CA ALA A 98 -0.07 4.13 3.63
C ALA A 98 -0.71 2.81 3.15
N VAL A 99 -1.40 2.87 2.01
CA VAL A 99 -1.93 1.68 1.35
C VAL A 99 -0.94 1.25 0.29
N ILE A 100 -0.35 0.07 0.46
CA ILE A 100 0.74 -0.42 -0.38
C ILE A 100 0.52 -1.88 -0.80
N PRO A 101 0.88 -2.26 -2.03
CA PRO A 101 0.89 -3.66 -2.44
C PRO A 101 1.91 -4.43 -1.59
N GLN A 102 1.46 -5.52 -0.98
CA GLN A 102 2.28 -6.50 -0.27
C GLN A 102 2.91 -7.43 -1.31
N SER A 103 3.97 -6.96 -1.97
CA SER A 103 4.77 -7.82 -2.83
C SER A 103 5.42 -8.91 -1.95
N ALA A 104 5.25 -10.18 -2.32
CA ALA A 104 6.18 -11.21 -1.88
C ALA A 104 7.52 -10.95 -2.57
N GLU A 105 8.59 -10.74 -1.80
CA GLU A 105 9.95 -10.90 -2.33
C GLU A 105 10.18 -12.34 -2.78
#